data_AF-A0A8D0KVQ5-F1
#
_entry.id   AF-A0A8D0KVQ5-F1
#
_cell.length_a   1.000
_cell.length_b   1.000
_cell.length_c   1.000
_cell.angle_alpha   90.00
_cell.angle_beta   90.00
_cell.angle_gamma   90.00
#
_symmetry.space_group_name_H-M   'P 1'
#
loop_
_entity.id
_entity.type
_entity.pdbx_description
1 polymer ?
#
loop_
_entity_poly.entity_id
_entity_poly.type
_entity_poly.pdbx_seq_one_letter_code
_entity_poly.pdbx_strand_id
1 'polypeptide(L)' 'MIGLESLADPSDTWEIIETIGKGTYGKVYKVANKKDGSLAAVKILDPISVSKKY' A
#
# COMPACT_ATOMS: atom_id res chain seq x y z
N MET A 1 12.41 -11.16 13.68
CA MET A 1 11.11 -10.79 13.07
C MET A 1 11.21 -9.31 12.75
N ILE A 2 10.99 -8.89 11.50
CA ILE A 2 11.03 -7.46 11.15
C ILE A 2 9.71 -6.85 11.62
N GLY A 3 9.76 -5.90 12.55
CA GLY A 3 8.59 -5.16 13.01
C GLY A 3 8.09 -4.25 11.89
N LEU A 4 6.77 -4.16 11.71
CA LEU A 4 6.17 -3.30 10.68
C LEU A 4 6.60 -1.84 10.84
N GLU A 5 6.86 -1.41 12.07
CA GLU A 5 7.34 -0.08 12.46
C GLU A 5 8.75 0.25 11.95
N SER A 6 9.53 -0.76 11.55
CA SER A 6 10.88 -0.58 11.03
C SER A 6 10.92 -0.42 9.50
N LEU A 7 9.78 -0.55 8.83
CA LEU A 7 9.68 -0.36 7.38
C LEU A 7 9.53 1.13 7.06
N ALA A 8 10.28 1.60 6.06
CA ALA A 8 10.15 2.95 5.55
C ALA A 8 8.76 3.17 4.93
N ASP A 9 8.24 4.40 5.01
CA ASP A 9 6.97 4.75 4.38
C ASP A 9 7.11 4.64 2.84
N PRO A 10 6.35 3.75 2.19
CA PRO A 10 6.46 3.56 0.75
C PRO A 10 5.99 4.79 -0.06
N SER A 11 5.25 5.73 0.54
CA SER A 11 4.78 6.95 -0.12
C SER A 11 5.92 7.91 -0.47
N ASP A 12 7.09 7.79 0.15
CA ASP A 12 8.28 8.55 -0.23
C ASP A 12 8.90 8.07 -1.55
N THR A 13 8.72 6.78 -1.88
CA THR A 13 9.31 6.16 -3.08
C THR A 13 8.30 6.01 -4.22
N TRP A 14 7.02 5.82 -3.90
CA TRP A 14 5.99 5.47 -4.88
C TRP A 14 4.86 6.50 -4.90
N GLU A 15 4.37 6.78 -6.10
CA GLU A 15 3.20 7.62 -6.33
C GLU A 15 2.04 6.79 -6.91
N ILE A 16 0.84 6.97 -6.37
CA ILE A 16 -0.37 6.31 -6.89
C ILE A 16 -0.85 7.03 -8.15
N ILE A 17 -0.99 6.29 -9.24
CA ILE A 17 -1.51 6.80 -10.51
C ILE A 17 -3.01 6.56 -10.60
N GLU A 18 -3.44 5.30 -10.50
CA GLU A 18 -4.84 4.92 -10.72
C GLU A 18 -5.20 3.64 -9.96
N THR A 19 -6.50 3.45 -9.70
CA THR A 19 -7.02 2.18 -9.19
C THR A 19 -7.21 1.21 -10.34
N ILE A 20 -6.54 0.06 -10.29
CA ILE A 20 -6.63 -0.99 -11.32
C ILE A 20 -7.45 -2.21 -10.87
N GLY A 21 -7.83 -2.29 -9.59
CA GLY A 21 -8.67 -3.37 -9.09
C GLY A 21 -9.26 -3.08 -7.71
N LYS A 22 -10.41 -3.70 -7.42
CA LYS A 22 -11.06 -3.66 -6.11
C LYS A 22 -11.45 -5.08 -5.69
N GLY A 23 -11.07 -5.49 -4.49
CA GLY A 23 -11.46 -6.78 -3.92
C GLY A 23 -11.95 -6.63 -2.48
N THR A 24 -12.37 -7.74 -1.88
CA THR A 24 -12.91 -7.78 -0.51
C THR A 24 -11.94 -7.24 0.55
N TYR A 25 -10.64 -7.34 0.29
CA TYR A 25 -9.56 -7.01 1.23
C TYR A 25 -8.74 -5.80 0.78
N GLY A 26 -9.34 -4.87 0.04
CA GLY A 26 -8.71 -3.62 -0.35
C GLY A 26 -8.60 -3.39 -1.85
N LYS A 27 -7.90 -2.31 -2.19
CA LYS A 27 -7.78 -1.80 -3.56
C LYS A 27 -6.38 -2.05 -4.11
N VAL A 28 -6.30 -2.35 -5.40
CA VAL A 28 -5.04 -2.50 -6.13
C VAL A 28 -4.85 -1.26 -6.99
N TYR A 29 -3.67 -0.67 -6.88
CA TYR A 29 -3.30 0.56 -7.55
C TYR A 29 -2.12 0.30 -8.49
N LYS A 30 -2.12 0.98 -9.62
CA LYS A 30 -0.92 1.18 -10.41
C LYS A 30 -0.14 2.33 -9.78
N VAL A 31 1.15 2.12 -9.56
CA VAL A 31 2.06 3.11 -8.99
C VAL A 31 3.26 3.34 -9.90
N ALA A 32 3.88 4.51 -9.80
CA ALA A 32 5.18 4.81 -10.40
C ALA A 32 6.22 5.06 -9.31
N ASN A 33 7.44 4.59 -9.55
CA ASN A 33 8.60 4.92 -8.72
C ASN A 33 8.98 6.39 -9.00
N LYS A 34 9.07 7.20 -7.95
CA LYS A 34 9.38 8.63 -8.07
C LYS A 34 10.80 8.91 -8.58
N LYS A 35 11.72 7.95 -8.44
CA LYS A 35 13.12 8.09 -8.84
C LYS A 35 13.34 7.77 -10.32
N ASP A 36 12.77 6.67 -10.80
CA ASP A 36 13.07 6.13 -12.14
C ASP A 36 11.84 5.97 -13.05
N GLY A 37 10.63 6.21 -12.55
CA GLY A 37 9.39 6.10 -13.31
C GLY A 37 8.90 4.67 -13.53
N SER A 38 9.57 3.65 -12.97
CA SER A 38 9.16 2.25 -13.11
C SER A 38 7.76 2.02 -12.56
N LEU A 39 6.98 1.18 -13.25
CA LEU A 39 5.59 0.91 -12.87
C LEU A 39 5.47 -0.38 -12.07
N ALA A 40 4.61 -0.36 -11.06
CA ALA A 40 4.26 -1.54 -10.27
C ALA A 40 2.78 -1.57 -9.90
N ALA A 41 2.30 -2.73 -9.45
CA ALA A 41 0.99 -2.90 -8.85
C ALA A 41 1.14 -3.02 -7.33
N VAL A 42 0.39 -2.22 -6.57
CA VAL A 42 0.39 -2.21 -5.11
C VAL A 42 -1.00 -2.50 -4.59
N LYS A 43 -1.12 -3.43 -3.63
CA LYS A 43 -2.36 -3.68 -2.90
C LYS A 43 -2.29 -2.96 -1.55
N ILE A 44 -3.20 -2.02 -1.33
CA ILE A 44 -3.34 -1.33 -0.04
C ILE A 44 -4.44 -2.06 0.73
N LEU A 45 -4.07 -2.55 1.91
CA LEU A 45 -4.98 -3.23 2.83
C LEU A 45 -5.58 -2.20 3.78
N ASP A 46 -6.89 -2.25 3.99
CA ASP A 46 -7.49 -1.53 5.10
C ASP A 46 -6.90 -2.06 6.41
N PRO A 47 -6.48 -1.19 7.33
CA PRO A 47 -5.98 -1.64 8.62
C PRO A 47 -7.08 -2.48 9.28
N ILE A 48 -6.73 -3.69 9.71
CA ILE A 48 -7.64 -4.49 10.52
C ILE A 48 -7.75 -3.78 11.87
N SER A 49 -8.78 -2.94 12.00
CA SER A 49 -9.26 -2.49 13.29
C SER A 49 -9.74 -3.73 14.03
N VAL A 50 -8.85 -4.34 14.81
CA VAL A 50 -9.29 -5.19 15.90
C VAL A 50 -9.92 -4.22 16.88
N SER A 51 -11.23 -3.99 16.76
CA SER A 51 -11.96 -3.35 17.84
C SER A 51 -11.68 -4.20 19.07
N LYS A 52 -10.87 -3.68 20.00
CA LYS A 52 -10.75 -4.25 21.33
C LYS A 52 -12.14 -4.11 21.93
N LYS A 53 -12.94 -5.15 21.75
CA LYS A 53 -14.27 -5.28 22.32
C LYS A 53 -14.06 -5.62 23.80
N TYR A 54 -13.87 -4.60 24.61
CA TYR A 54 -14.00 -4.63 26.06
C TYR A 54 -14.95 -3.52 26.47
#